data_AF-A0A7X2MRV4-F1
#
_entry.id   AF-A0A7X2MRV4-F1
#
_cell.length_a   1.000
_cell.length_b   1.000
_cell.length_c   1.000
_cell.angle_alpha   90.00
_cell.angle_beta   90.00
_cell.angle_gamma   90.00
#
_symmetry.space_group_name_H-M   'P 1'
#
loop_
_entity.id
_entity.type
_entity.pdbx_description
1 polymer ?
#
loop_
_entity_poly.entity_id
_entity_poly.type
_entity_poly.pdbx_seq_one_letter_code
_entity_poly.pdbx_strand_id
1 'polypeptide(L)' 'MKRVITTLAILLVVVVTGMSALVLLVNPNDFRAYMVQQVEQRSGYRLEVSSDLRWHVWPQLSILAGRMSLTAPGAS' A
#
# COMPACT_ATOMS: atom_id res chain seq x y z
N MET A 1 -10.38 37.59 7.48
CA MET A 1 -10.53 36.27 8.17
C MET A 1 -11.36 35.28 7.35
N LYS A 2 -12.60 35.58 6.93
CA LYS A 2 -13.47 34.65 6.18
C LYS A 2 -12.80 34.04 4.92
N ARG A 3 -12.16 34.86 4.08
CA ARG A 3 -11.48 34.40 2.85
C ARG A 3 -10.34 33.41 3.13
N VAL A 4 -9.56 33.62 4.20
CA VAL A 4 -8.46 32.72 4.59
C VAL A 4 -8.99 31.35 4.99
N ILE A 5 -10.05 31.33 5.81
CA ILE A 5 -10.69 30.09 6.25
C ILE A 5 -11.26 29.34 5.04
N THR A 6 -11.92 30.05 4.12
CA THR A 6 -12.45 29.43 2.89
C THR A 6 -11.34 28.83 2.02
N THR A 7 -10.24 29.56 1.79
CA THR A 7 -9.11 29.03 1.03
C THR A 7 -8.49 27.80 1.70
N LEU A 8 -8.31 27.83 3.03
CA LEU A 8 -7.81 26.68 3.77
C LEU A 8 -8.75 25.47 3.68
N ALA A 9 -10.06 25.70 3.78
CA ALA A 9 -11.05 24.63 3.63
C ALA A 9 -11.02 24.00 2.23
N ILE A 10 -10.89 24.81 1.18
CA ILE A 10 -10.75 24.31 -0.20
C ILE A 10 -9.47 23.49 -0.34
N LEU A 11 -8.34 23.99 0.17
CA LEU A 11 -7.07 23.26 0.14
C LEU A 11 -7.19 21.91 0.86
N LEU A 12 -7.81 21.89 2.04
CA LEU A 12 -8.05 20.65 2.78
C LEU A 12 -8.89 19.66 1.96
N VAL A 13 -9.98 20.12 1.35
CA VAL A 13 -10.83 19.29 0.50
C VAL A 13 -10.06 18.73 -0.69
N VAL A 14 -9.23 19.55 -1.35
CA VAL A 14 -8.41 19.11 -2.49
C VAL A 14 -7.45 18.00 -2.06
N VAL A 15 -6.77 18.16 -0.91
CA VAL A 15 -5.86 17.14 -0.39
C VAL A 15 -6.60 15.83 -0.07
N VAL A 16 -7.72 15.91 0.65
CA VAL A 16 -8.52 14.72 1.00
C VAL A 16 -9.04 14.02 -0.26
N THR A 17 -9.49 14.78 -1.24
CA THR A 17 -9.99 14.25 -2.51
C THR A 17 -8.87 13.57 -3.28
N GLY A 18 -7.69 14.21 -3.38
CA GLY A 18 -6.53 13.64 -4.05
C GLY A 18 -6.04 12.36 -3.39
N MET A 19 -5.94 12.33 -2.05
CA MET A 19 -5.57 11.12 -1.31
C MET A 19 -6.59 10.00 -1.51
N SER A 20 -7.89 10.32 -1.45
CA SER A 20 -8.96 9.33 -1.67
C SER A 20 -8.91 8.75 -3.07
N ALA A 21 -8.69 9.59 -4.08
CA ALA A 21 -8.55 9.15 -5.47
C ALA A 21 -7.37 8.18 -5.64
N LEU A 22 -6.21 8.48 -5.06
CA LEU A 22 -5.04 7.58 -5.10
C LEU A 22 -5.34 6.21 -4.48
N VAL A 23 -5.96 6.18 -3.30
CA VAL A 23 -6.32 4.92 -2.62
C VAL A 23 -7.30 4.09 -3.45
N LEU A 24 -8.27 4.72 -4.09
CA LEU A 24 -9.29 4.03 -4.88
C LEU A 24 -8.78 3.56 -6.25
N LEU A 25 -7.88 4.32 -6.88
CA LEU A 25 -7.34 3.99 -8.19
C LEU A 25 -6.18 2.99 -8.13
N VAL A 26 -5.41 2.98 -7.05
CA VAL A 26 -4.25 2.09 -6.94
C VAL A 26 -4.68 0.74 -6.36
N ASN A 27 -4.37 -0.35 -7.05
CA ASN A 27 -4.63 -1.69 -6.56
C ASN A 27 -3.49 -2.13 -5.62
N PRO A 28 -3.76 -2.48 -4.35
CA PRO A 28 -2.73 -2.91 -3.42
C PRO A 28 -2.07 -4.23 -3.84
N ASN A 29 -2.69 -5.02 -4.72
CA ASN A 29 -2.11 -6.27 -5.21
C ASN A 29 -0.97 -6.06 -6.20
N ASP A 30 -0.84 -4.86 -6.80
CA ASP A 30 0.27 -4.54 -7.70
C ASP A 30 1.62 -4.56 -6.97
N PHE A 31 1.61 -4.34 -5.64
CA PHE A 31 2.81 -4.40 -4.80
C PHE A 31 3.31 -5.83 -4.56
N ARG A 32 2.50 -6.87 -4.82
CA ARG A 32 2.87 -8.27 -4.55
C ARG A 32 4.14 -8.67 -5.28
N ALA A 33 4.19 -8.42 -6.59
CA ALA A 33 5.35 -8.79 -7.42
C ALA A 33 6.61 -8.04 -6.96
N TYR A 34 6.47 -6.76 -6.63
CA TYR A 34 7.55 -5.95 -6.09
C TYR A 34 8.09 -6.51 -4.76
N MET A 35 7.21 -6.91 -3.84
CA MET A 35 7.60 -7.54 -2.58
C MET A 35 8.36 -8.85 -2.80
N VAL A 36 7.86 -9.72 -3.67
CA VAL A 36 8.52 -11.00 -3.99
C VAL A 36 9.93 -10.76 -4.52
N GLN A 37 10.06 -9.87 -5.50
CA GLN A 37 11.35 -9.54 -6.10
C GLN A 37 12.33 -8.94 -5.07
N GLN A 38 11.86 -8.03 -4.22
CA GLN A 38 12.72 -7.40 -3.20
C GLN A 38 13.19 -8.39 -2.14
N VAL A 39 12.33 -9.32 -1.72
CA VAL A 39 12.71 -10.34 -0.74
C VAL A 39 13.72 -11.32 -1.36
N GLU A 40 13.50 -11.75 -2.60
CA GLU A 40 14.43 -12.62 -3.31
C GLU A 40 15.81 -11.95 -3.47
N GLN A 41 15.83 -10.67 -3.89
CA GLN A 41 17.08 -9.92 -4.05
C GLN A 41 17.85 -9.70 -2.73
N ARG A 42 17.15 -9.43 -1.62
CA ARG A 42 17.80 -9.07 -0.35
C ARG A 42 18.15 -10.26 0.51
N SER A 43 17.37 -11.33 0.42
CA SER A 43 17.45 -12.46 1.36
C SER A 43 17.79 -13.78 0.67
N GLY A 44 17.65 -13.86 -0.65
CA GLY A 44 17.78 -15.11 -1.42
C GLY A 44 16.60 -16.07 -1.26
N TYR A 45 15.63 -15.79 -0.39
CA TYR A 45 14.42 -16.59 -0.19
C TYR A 45 13.31 -16.16 -1.15
N ARG A 46 12.48 -17.11 -1.59
CA ARG A 46 11.25 -16.81 -2.32
C ARG A 46 10.14 -16.49 -1.34
N LEU A 47 9.57 -15.29 -1.46
CA LEU A 47 8.35 -14.91 -0.77
C LEU A 47 7.14 -15.35 -1.58
N GLU A 48 6.26 -16.12 -0.96
CA GLU A 48 4.94 -16.41 -1.48
C GLU A 48 3.90 -15.67 -0.63
N VAL A 49 3.15 -14.79 -1.28
CA VAL A 49 2.02 -14.10 -0.68
C VAL A 49 0.78 -14.83 -1.18
N SER A 50 0.08 -15.55 -0.31
CA SER A 50 -1.05 -16.42 -0.72
C SER A 50 -2.41 -15.74 -0.62
N SER A 51 -2.50 -14.67 0.18
CA SER A 51 -3.72 -13.87 0.35
C SER A 51 -3.67 -12.56 -0.44
N ASP A 52 -4.83 -11.95 -0.68
CA ASP A 52 -4.93 -10.61 -1.26
C ASP A 52 -4.37 -9.52 -0.34
N LEU A 53 -3.69 -8.56 -0.96
CA LEU A 53 -3.25 -7.34 -0.30
C LEU A 53 -4.44 -6.40 -0.19
N ARG A 54 -4.65 -5.79 0.99
CA ARG A 54 -5.79 -4.92 1.24
C ARG A 54 -5.34 -3.56 1.74
N TRP A 55 -5.97 -2.50 1.27
CA TRP A 55 -5.76 -1.16 1.81
C TRP A 55 -6.21 -1.08 3.26
N HIS A 56 -5.38 -0.44 4.07
CA HIS A 56 -5.72 0.01 5.41
C HIS A 56 -5.39 1.50 5.48
N VAL A 57 -6.42 2.34 5.47
CA VAL A 57 -6.28 3.78 5.22
C VAL A 57 -6.39 4.62 6.50
N TRP A 58 -6.75 3.99 7.62
CA TRP A 58 -6.96 4.65 8.91
C TRP A 58 -6.55 3.73 10.06
N PRO A 59 -5.76 4.20 11.05
CA PRO A 59 -5.33 5.60 11.26
C PRO A 59 -4.14 6.04 10.41
N GLN A 60 -3.42 5.10 9.82
CA GLN A 60 -2.30 5.34 8.91
C GLN A 60 -2.56 4.65 7.57
N LEU A 61 -2.00 5.19 6.49
CA LEU A 61 -2.07 4.58 5.16
C LEU A 61 -1.04 3.45 5.04
N SER A 62 -1.51 2.21 5.05
CA SER A 62 -0.70 1.01 4.91
C SER A 62 -1.42 -0.09 4.12
N ILE A 63 -0.71 -1.19 3.86
CA ILE A 63 -1.25 -2.36 3.18
C ILE A 63 -1.22 -3.53 4.16
N LEU A 64 -2.36 -4.18 4.35
CA LEU A 64 -2.46 -5.41 5.11
C LEU A 64 -2.09 -6.56 4.19
N ALA A 65 -1.01 -7.25 4.53
CA ALA A 65 -0.67 -8.54 3.97
C ALA A 65 -1.26 -9.64 4.86
N GLY A 66 -1.92 -10.62 4.27
CA GLY A 66 -2.37 -11.81 4.99
C GLY A 66 -1.26 -12.85 5.06
N ARG A 67 -1.58 -14.11 4.72
CA ARG A 67 -0.64 -15.23 4.88
C ARG A 67 0.52 -15.11 3.89
N MET A 68 1.73 -15.16 4.44
CA MET A 68 2.99 -15.14 3.70
C MET A 68 3.85 -16.34 4.11
N SER A 69 4.48 -16.99 3.14
CA SER A 69 5.45 -18.06 3.33
C SER A 69 6.78 -17.66 2.70
N LEU A 70 7.87 -18.09 3.33
CA LEU A 70 9.22 -17.93 2.81
C LEU A 70 9.79 -19.32 2.52
N THR A 71 10.28 -19.52 1.31
CA THR A 71 10.86 -20.78 0.88
C THR A 71 12.31 -20.57 0.48
N ALA A 72 13.21 -21.37 1.04
CA ALA A 72 14.61 -21.39 0.65
C ALA A 72 14.75 -21.99 -0.75
N PRO A 73 15.66 -21.47 -1.60
CA PRO A 73 16.02 -22.14 -2.84
C PRO A 73 16.47 -23.58 -2.54
N GLY A 74 15.73 -24.57 -3.04
CA GLY A 74 16.04 -25.99 -2.85
C GLY A 74 15.37 -26.66 -1.64
N ALA A 75 14.55 -25.96 -0.87
CA ALA A 75 13.65 -26.59 0.08
C ALA A 75 12.38 -27.07 -0.63
N SER A 76 12.16 -28.39 -0.65
CA SER A 76 10.99 -29.08 -1.19
C SER A 76 10.02 -29.49 -0.09
#